data_AF-A0A0K0E8M4-F1
#
_entry.id   AF-A0A0K0E8M4-F1
#
_cell.length_a   1.000
_cell.length_b   1.000
_cell.length_c   1.000
_cell.angle_alpha   90.00
_cell.angle_beta   90.00
_cell.angle_gamma   90.00
#
_symmetry.space_group_name_H-M   'P 1'
#
loop_
_entity.id
_entity.type
_entity.pdbx_description
1 polymer ?
#
loop_
_entity_poly.entity_id
_entity_poly.type
_entity_poly.pdbx_seq_one_letter_code
_entity_poly.pdbx_strand_id
1 'polypeptide(L)'
;MVSINQIFHTVIYICLAYYFGGYLCRELLLDYYKMARPSKSVNNENSRGVTKRAKKDANAPKRGKSAYMFWLAENRARLTKPGMGVTDVAKAAGAEWNKLQDKQKWEKMAAEDKERYEKEMATYKANQ
;
A
#
# COMPACT_ATOMS: atom_id res chain seq x y z
N MET A 1 -26.21 64.40 16.56
CA MET A 1 -24.73 64.31 16.52
C MET A 1 -24.38 62.82 16.57
N VAL A 2 -24.34 62.14 15.43
CA VAL A 2 -23.99 60.71 15.38
C VAL A 2 -22.54 60.58 15.79
N SER A 3 -22.27 59.90 16.90
CA SER A 3 -20.94 59.79 17.50
C SER A 3 -19.94 59.24 16.48
N ILE A 4 -18.81 59.93 16.32
CA ILE A 4 -17.69 59.53 15.45
C ILE A 4 -17.33 58.05 15.64
N ASN A 5 -17.41 57.55 16.88
CA ASN A 5 -17.19 56.15 17.23
C ASN A 5 -18.09 55.17 16.46
N GLN A 6 -19.34 55.55 16.13
CA GLN A 6 -20.26 54.69 15.40
C GLN A 6 -19.89 54.57 13.92
N ILE A 7 -19.29 55.61 13.33
CA ILE A 7 -18.78 55.58 11.95
C ILE A 7 -17.53 54.68 11.88
N PHE A 8 -16.64 54.77 12.88
CA PHE A 8 -15.50 53.86 12.96
C PHE A 8 -15.94 52.39 13.07
N HIS A 9 -16.96 52.11 13.90
CA HIS A 9 -17.45 50.75 14.06
C HIS A 9 -18.11 50.20 12.79
N THR A 10 -18.91 51.01 12.08
CA THR A 10 -19.55 50.56 10.83
C THR A 10 -18.52 50.34 9.71
N VAL A 11 -17.51 51.20 9.58
CA VAL A 11 -16.42 51.01 8.61
C VAL A 11 -15.62 49.75 8.92
N ILE A 12 -15.26 49.51 10.19
CA ILE A 12 -14.58 48.28 10.61
C ILE A 12 -15.44 47.05 10.31
N TYR A 13 -16.75 47.10 10.63
CA TYR A 13 -17.66 45.98 10.40
C TYR A 13 -17.84 45.66 8.91
N ILE A 14 -17.93 46.68 8.06
CA ILE A 14 -18.01 46.53 6.61
C ILE A 14 -16.70 45.95 6.06
N CYS A 15 -15.53 46.47 6.48
CA CYS A 15 -14.23 45.94 6.07
C CYS A 15 -14.03 44.48 6.50
N LEU A 16 -14.43 44.13 7.73
CA LEU A 16 -14.39 42.74 8.20
C LEU A 16 -15.35 41.85 7.42
N ALA A 17 -16.56 42.31 7.09
CA ALA A 17 -17.51 41.56 6.27
C ALA A 17 -16.96 41.29 4.86
N TYR A 18 -16.28 42.25 4.23
CA TYR A 18 -15.61 42.05 2.94
C TYR A 18 -14.41 41.13 3.04
N TYR A 19 -13.63 41.22 4.11
CA TYR A 19 -12.50 40.32 4.34
C TYR A 19 -13.01 38.89 4.54
N PHE A 20 -13.94 38.66 5.47
CA PHE A 20 -14.49 37.34 5.83
C PHE A 20 -15.40 36.71 4.76
N GLY A 21 -16.16 37.49 4.00
CA GLY A 21 -17.03 36.97 2.94
C GLY A 21 -16.28 36.20 1.84
N GLY A 22 -15.04 36.62 1.54
CA GLY A 22 -14.16 35.91 0.61
C GLY A 22 -13.63 34.57 1.17
N TYR A 23 -13.46 34.43 2.49
CA TYR A 23 -12.95 33.20 3.10
C TYR A 23 -13.96 32.06 3.05
N LEU A 24 -15.25 32.33 3.22
CA LEU A 24 -16.30 31.30 3.14
C LEU A 24 -16.38 30.67 1.75
N CYS A 25 -16.19 31.46 0.70
CA CYS A 25 -16.16 30.94 -0.67
C CYS A 25 -14.90 30.08 -0.91
N ARG A 26 -13.75 30.47 -0.35
CA ARG A 26 -12.49 29.70 -0.45
C ARG A 26 -12.52 28.42 0.39
N GLU A 27 -13.15 28.42 1.56
CA GLU A 27 -13.24 27.27 2.46
C GLU A 27 -14.19 26.21 1.91
N LEU A 28 -15.38 26.61 1.41
CA LEU A 28 -16.27 25.71 0.69
C LEU A 28 -15.62 25.12 -0.56
N LEU A 29 -14.85 25.92 -1.30
CA LEU A 29 -14.18 25.43 -2.51
C LEU A 29 -13.04 24.46 -2.15
N LEU A 30 -12.32 24.67 -1.05
CA LEU A 30 -11.31 23.73 -0.56
C LEU A 30 -11.91 22.43 -0.02
N ASP A 31 -13.03 22.48 0.69
CA ASP A 31 -13.70 21.28 1.19
C ASP A 31 -14.38 20.49 0.08
N TYR A 32 -15.01 21.18 -0.88
CA TYR A 32 -15.44 20.56 -2.15
C TYR A 32 -14.25 19.91 -2.87
N TYR A 33 -13.10 20.59 -2.96
CA TYR A 33 -11.91 20.06 -3.64
C TYR A 33 -11.25 18.88 -2.91
N LYS A 34 -11.29 18.82 -1.57
CA LYS A 34 -10.80 17.69 -0.78
C LYS A 34 -11.70 16.46 -0.94
N MET A 35 -13.02 16.64 -0.89
CA MET A 35 -13.99 15.55 -1.06
C MET A 35 -14.00 15.05 -2.50
N ALA A 36 -13.91 15.95 -3.48
CA ALA A 36 -13.95 15.62 -4.89
C ALA A 36 -12.60 15.19 -5.48
N ARG A 37 -11.50 15.16 -4.69
CA ARG A 37 -10.20 14.70 -5.20
C ARG A 37 -10.37 13.24 -5.64
N PRO A 38 -10.33 12.94 -6.96
CA PRO A 38 -10.38 11.56 -7.41
C PRO A 38 -9.21 10.83 -6.77
N SER A 39 -9.43 9.61 -6.27
CA SER A 39 -8.33 8.80 -5.74
C SER A 39 -7.23 8.84 -6.77
N LYS A 40 -6.02 9.32 -6.40
CA LYS A 40 -4.87 9.25 -7.29
C LYS A 40 -4.88 7.83 -7.82
N SER A 41 -5.17 7.66 -9.11
CA SER A 41 -4.81 6.42 -9.77
C SER A 41 -3.32 6.38 -9.52
N VAL A 42 -2.89 5.40 -8.73
CA VAL A 42 -1.46 5.16 -8.57
C VAL A 42 -1.06 4.55 -9.90
N ASN A 43 -0.95 5.39 -10.92
CA ASN A 43 -0.11 5.16 -12.07
C ASN A 43 1.29 5.17 -11.47
N ASN A 44 1.68 4.02 -10.93
CA ASN A 44 3.05 3.76 -10.57
C ASN A 44 3.80 3.80 -11.90
N GLU A 45 4.38 4.94 -12.25
CA GLU A 45 5.17 5.06 -13.48
C GLU A 45 6.42 4.17 -13.39
N ASN A 46 6.82 3.75 -12.19
CA ASN A 46 7.80 2.70 -11.98
C ASN A 46 7.24 1.27 -12.15
N SER A 47 5.93 1.06 -12.37
CA SER A 47 5.37 -0.27 -12.68
C SER A 47 5.28 -0.58 -14.18
N ARG A 48 5.50 0.40 -15.07
CA ARG A 48 5.71 0.11 -16.51
C ARG A 48 7.12 -0.36 -16.81
N GLY A 49 8.02 -0.22 -15.84
CA GLY A 49 9.27 -0.95 -15.76
C GLY A 49 9.11 -2.30 -15.06
N VAL A 50 8.16 -3.15 -15.47
CA VAL A 50 8.49 -4.58 -15.49
C VAL A 50 9.52 -4.71 -16.60
N THR A 51 10.74 -4.24 -16.32
CA THR A 51 11.92 -4.74 -17.02
C THR A 51 11.73 -6.23 -16.96
N LYS A 52 11.53 -6.86 -18.13
CA LYS A 52 11.52 -8.31 -18.25
C LYS A 52 12.70 -8.73 -17.42
N ARG A 53 12.44 -9.31 -16.23
CA ARG A 53 13.50 -9.68 -15.30
C ARG A 53 14.51 -10.39 -16.17
N ALA A 54 15.72 -9.84 -16.28
CA ALA A 54 16.77 -10.44 -17.08
C ALA A 54 16.68 -11.94 -16.78
N LYS A 55 16.43 -12.75 -17.81
CA LYS A 55 16.14 -14.18 -17.65
C LYS A 55 17.24 -14.66 -16.73
N LYS A 56 16.91 -14.97 -15.47
CA LYS A 56 17.92 -15.48 -14.56
C LYS A 56 18.49 -16.69 -15.27
N ASP A 57 19.81 -16.80 -15.28
CA ASP A 57 20.48 -17.94 -15.88
C ASP A 57 19.77 -19.20 -15.43
N ALA A 58 19.43 -20.10 -16.36
CA ALA A 58 18.60 -21.26 -16.06
C ALA A 58 19.21 -22.16 -14.96
N ASN A 59 20.52 -22.02 -14.75
CA ASN A 59 21.31 -22.74 -13.76
C ASN A 59 21.31 -22.06 -12.38
N ALA A 60 20.81 -20.83 -12.25
CA ALA A 60 20.79 -20.12 -10.99
C ALA A 60 19.78 -20.76 -10.02
N PRO A 61 20.16 -20.99 -8.76
CA PRO A 61 19.30 -21.66 -7.80
C PRO A 61 18.04 -20.86 -7.53
N LYS A 62 16.94 -21.58 -7.30
CA LYS A 62 15.63 -20.95 -7.07
C LYS A 62 15.62 -20.31 -5.68
N ARG A 63 15.16 -19.06 -5.62
CA ARG A 63 15.05 -18.31 -4.37
C ARG A 63 14.31 -19.10 -3.28
N GLY A 64 14.83 -18.98 -2.06
CA GLY A 64 14.20 -19.55 -0.88
C GLY A 64 12.75 -19.07 -0.71
N LYS A 65 11.89 -19.97 -0.23
CA LYS A 65 10.48 -19.71 0.05
C LYS A 65 10.33 -18.94 1.37
N SER A 66 9.43 -17.96 1.39
CA SER A 66 9.07 -17.26 2.64
C SER A 66 8.10 -18.09 3.49
N ALA A 67 7.95 -17.72 4.76
CA ALA A 67 7.03 -18.37 5.70
C ALA A 67 5.60 -18.43 5.15
N TYR A 68 5.13 -17.33 4.56
CA TYR A 68 3.82 -17.26 3.90
C TYR A 68 3.66 -18.30 2.79
N MET A 69 4.71 -18.58 2.00
CA MET A 69 4.65 -19.56 0.92
C MET A 69 4.54 -21.00 1.42
N PHE A 70 5.19 -21.32 2.55
CA PHE A 70 5.01 -22.60 3.22
C PHE A 70 3.61 -22.75 3.79
N TRP A 71 3.13 -21.72 4.50
CA TRP A 71 1.77 -21.70 5.03
C TRP A 71 0.72 -21.85 3.92
N LEU A 72 0.87 -21.11 2.82
CA LEU A 72 -0.03 -21.19 1.68
C LEU A 72 0.01 -22.58 1.03
N ALA A 73 1.16 -23.26 0.97
CA ALA A 73 1.21 -24.61 0.43
C ALA A 73 0.34 -25.61 1.23
N GLU A 74 0.34 -25.51 2.55
CA GLU A 74 -0.48 -26.35 3.43
C GLU A 74 -1.96 -25.95 3.42
N ASN A 75 -2.26 -24.65 3.39
CA ASN A 75 -3.64 -24.13 3.53
C ASN A 75 -4.36 -23.85 2.21
N ARG A 76 -3.65 -23.78 1.07
CA ARG A 76 -4.28 -23.50 -0.23
C ARG A 76 -5.36 -24.52 -0.56
N ALA A 77 -5.15 -25.80 -0.28
CA ALA A 77 -6.17 -26.82 -0.51
C ALA A 77 -7.44 -26.60 0.32
N ARG A 78 -7.30 -26.06 1.54
CA ARG A 78 -8.43 -25.72 2.43
C ARG A 78 -9.16 -24.46 1.96
N LEU A 79 -8.43 -23.47 1.46
CA LEU A 79 -8.98 -22.18 1.03
C LEU A 79 -9.53 -22.18 -0.40
N THR A 80 -9.02 -23.08 -1.24
CA THR A 80 -9.46 -23.21 -2.63
C THR A 80 -10.81 -23.91 -2.66
N LYS A 81 -11.88 -23.13 -2.80
CA LYS A 81 -13.22 -23.65 -3.10
C LYS A 81 -13.38 -23.82 -4.61
N PRO A 82 -14.08 -24.88 -5.09
CA PRO A 82 -14.36 -25.03 -6.51
C PRO A 82 -15.14 -23.80 -7.01
N GLY A 83 -14.62 -23.13 -8.04
CA GLY A 83 -15.22 -21.93 -8.63
C GLY A 83 -14.65 -20.58 -8.16
N MET A 84 -13.83 -20.54 -7.10
CA MET A 84 -13.18 -19.29 -6.68
C MET A 84 -11.93 -19.00 -7.52
N GLY A 85 -11.79 -17.76 -7.98
CA GLY A 85 -10.59 -17.31 -8.68
C GLY A 85 -9.37 -17.29 -7.76
N VAL A 86 -8.18 -17.52 -8.32
CA VAL A 86 -6.90 -17.48 -7.57
C VAL A 86 -6.72 -16.15 -6.81
N THR A 87 -7.24 -15.05 -7.38
CA THR A 87 -7.24 -13.73 -6.76
C THR A 87 -8.01 -13.68 -5.44
N ASP A 88 -9.20 -14.28 -5.40
CA ASP A 88 -10.05 -14.24 -4.20
C ASP A 88 -9.51 -15.18 -3.11
N VAL A 89 -8.97 -16.33 -3.52
CA VAL A 89 -8.22 -17.22 -2.62
C VAL A 89 -7.02 -16.49 -2.03
N ALA A 90 -6.26 -15.74 -2.84
CA ALA A 90 -5.10 -14.98 -2.35
C ALA A 90 -5.50 -13.86 -1.37
N LYS A 91 -6.62 -13.16 -1.61
CA LYS A 91 -7.15 -12.15 -0.68
C LYS A 91 -7.53 -12.78 0.67
N ALA A 92 -8.26 -13.89 0.64
CA ALA A 92 -8.66 -14.62 1.85
C ALA A 92 -7.44 -15.16 2.61
N ALA A 93 -6.48 -15.74 1.88
CA ALA A 93 -5.24 -16.26 2.43
C ALA A 93 -4.41 -15.17 3.12
N GLY A 94 -4.29 -13.99 2.50
CA GLY A 94 -3.59 -12.85 3.10
C GLY A 94 -4.27 -12.35 4.39
N ALA A 95 -5.60 -12.34 4.41
CA ALA A 95 -6.36 -11.96 5.60
C ALA A 95 -6.17 -12.96 6.75
N GLU A 96 -6.20 -14.27 6.48
CA GLU A 96 -5.89 -15.30 7.47
C GLU A 96 -4.44 -15.22 7.96
N TRP A 97 -3.48 -15.05 7.05
CA TRP A 97 -2.07 -14.93 7.41
C TRP A 97 -1.80 -13.76 8.36
N ASN A 98 -2.51 -12.64 8.20
CA ASN A 98 -2.38 -11.49 9.09
C ASN A 98 -3.03 -11.73 10.47
N LYS A 99 -4.06 -12.60 10.54
CA LYS A 99 -4.73 -12.96 11.79
C LYS A 99 -3.96 -14.00 12.61
N LEU A 100 -3.19 -14.86 11.95
CA LEU A 100 -2.36 -15.86 12.61
C LEU A 100 -1.30 -15.16 13.47
N GLN A 101 -1.27 -15.47 14.77
CA GLN A 101 -0.27 -14.96 15.71
C GLN A 101 0.98 -15.84 15.73
N ASP A 102 0.79 -17.17 15.72
CA ASP A 102 1.89 -18.13 15.82
C ASP A 102 2.50 -18.46 14.45
N LYS A 103 3.35 -17.55 13.95
CA LYS A 103 4.03 -17.71 12.66
C LYS A 103 5.34 -18.50 12.74
N GLN A 104 5.81 -18.77 13.96
CA GLN A 104 7.12 -19.34 14.26
C GLN A 104 7.39 -20.67 13.53
N LYS A 105 6.39 -21.56 13.42
CA LYS A 105 6.51 -22.83 12.68
C LYS A 105 6.99 -22.59 11.24
N TRP A 106 6.34 -21.68 10.53
CA TRP A 106 6.64 -21.39 9.12
C TRP A 106 7.84 -20.46 8.96
N GLU A 107 8.10 -19.58 9.92
CA GLU A 107 9.33 -18.78 9.96
C GLU A 107 10.58 -19.64 10.13
N LYS A 108 10.52 -20.67 10.98
CA LYS A 108 11.61 -21.65 11.09
C LYS A 108 11.85 -22.39 9.78
N MET A 109 10.79 -22.91 9.15
CA MET A 109 10.90 -23.56 7.83
C MET A 109 11.46 -22.61 6.77
N ALA A 110 11.09 -21.32 6.81
CA ALA A 110 11.62 -20.32 5.91
C ALA A 110 13.10 -20.00 6.18
N ALA A 111 13.53 -20.02 7.43
CA ALA A 111 14.94 -19.87 7.80
C ALA A 111 15.79 -21.06 7.30
N GLU A 112 15.31 -22.29 7.50
CA GLU A 112 15.97 -23.50 6.97
C GLU A 112 16.07 -23.48 5.43
N ASP A 113 15.01 -23.05 4.74
CA ASP A 113 14.99 -22.93 3.28
C ASP A 113 15.90 -21.80 2.77
N LYS A 114 16.04 -20.72 3.56
CA LYS A 114 16.99 -19.63 3.29
C LYS A 114 18.42 -20.14 3.38
N GLU A 115 18.78 -20.93 4.39
CA GLU A 115 20.10 -21.55 4.50
C GLU A 115 20.40 -22.48 3.33
N ARG A 116 19.41 -23.28 2.89
CA ARG A 116 19.55 -24.13 1.69
C ARG A 116 19.89 -23.26 0.47
N TYR A 117 19.12 -22.20 0.24
CA TYR A 117 19.33 -21.30 -0.88
C TYR A 117 20.69 -20.60 -0.83
N GLU A 118 21.17 -20.19 0.34
CA GLU A 118 22.49 -19.58 0.51
C GLU A 118 23.62 -20.55 0.15
N LYS A 119 23.51 -21.82 0.57
CA LYS A 119 24.46 -22.88 0.19
C LYS A 119 24.47 -23.13 -1.31
N GLU A 120 23.30 -23.33 -1.92
CA GLU A 120 23.18 -23.52 -3.37
C GLU A 120 23.70 -22.32 -4.15
N MET A 121 23.42 -21.10 -3.67
CA MET A 121 23.90 -19.86 -4.29
C MET A 121 25.40 -19.69 -4.17
N ALA A 122 26.01 -20.13 -3.07
CA ALA A 122 27.47 -20.14 -2.93
C ALA A 122 28.12 -21.10 -3.94
N THR A 123 27.59 -22.32 -4.07
CA THR A 123 28.04 -23.29 -5.09
C THR A 123 27.83 -22.76 -6.51
N TYR A 124 26.68 -22.14 -6.78
CA TYR A 124 26.40 -21.54 -8.07
C TYR A 124 27.38 -20.43 -8.42
N LYS A 125 27.62 -19.49 -7.50
CA LYS A 125 28.59 -18.40 -7.69
C LYS A 125 30.02 -18.89 -7.85
N ALA A 126 30.40 -19.98 -7.20
CA ALA A 126 31.72 -20.58 -7.38
C ALA A 126 31.88 -21.27 -8.75
N ASN A 127 30.77 -21.72 -9.35
CA ASN A 127 30.73 -22.35 -10.67
C ASN A 127 30.45 -21.36 -11.82
N GLN A 128 30.40 -20.04 -11.54
CA GLN A 128 30.27 -18.96 -12.52
C GLN A 128 31.63 -18.28 -12.69
#